data_AF-A0A7X9XG09-F1
#
_entry.id   AF-A0A7X9XG09-F1
#
_cell.length_a   1.000
_cell.length_b   1.000
_cell.length_c   1.000
_cell.angle_alpha   90.00
_cell.angle_beta   90.00
_cell.angle_gamma   90.00
#
_symmetry.space_group_name_H-M   'P 1'
#
loop_
_entity.id
_entity.type
_entity.pdbx_description
1 polymer ?
#
loop_
_entity_poly.entity_id
_entity_poly.type
_entity_poly.pdbx_seq_one_letter_code
_entity_poly.pdbx_strand_id
1 'polypeptide(L)'
;MYYDGLYTANWILGYKTARLVFSLPLCIFSAISNINKYGKLKLTSYLAIIISCISCVKTESTGATTAILLLGILFIIISISYKRKVLYNFIQGIFNFKVIIPVYAIIVVAVILIDQVPVIQYIVVNWLGKDATLTTRTYIWALCIEKIIESPIWGYGYITNANFVKITGNGFAGTAHNMILSILVSAGIIGLIIYIAIIISTMRKVNLREDAAIELILCAGIIIQLFIGISSSSLIFCSFSFVFYDLISIYRSNI
;
A
#
# COMPACT_ATOMS: atom_id res chain seq x y z
N MET A 1 0.70 -6.23 20.90
CA MET A 1 -0.60 -6.87 21.13
C MET A 1 -1.48 -5.78 21.73
N TYR A 2 -2.49 -5.29 21.01
CA TYR A 2 -3.47 -4.37 21.62
C TYR A 2 -4.51 -5.26 22.30
N TYR A 3 -4.32 -5.50 23.59
CA TYR A 3 -5.40 -5.94 24.47
C TYR A 3 -5.88 -4.68 25.20
N ASP A 4 -6.52 -3.80 24.44
CA ASP A 4 -7.38 -2.77 24.99
C ASP A 4 -8.81 -3.27 24.84
N GLY A 5 -9.75 -2.80 25.66
CA GLY A 5 -11.14 -3.26 25.66
C GLY A 5 -11.92 -3.07 24.34
N LEU A 6 -11.26 -2.63 23.27
CA LEU A 6 -11.83 -2.35 21.95
C LEU A 6 -11.54 -3.47 20.92
N TYR A 7 -10.50 -4.30 21.12
CA TYR A 7 -10.14 -5.38 20.19
C TYR A 7 -10.06 -6.74 20.90
N THR A 8 -11.08 -7.57 20.70
CA THR A 8 -11.19 -8.89 21.35
C THR A 8 -10.52 -10.03 20.56
N ALA A 9 -10.15 -9.80 19.29
CA ALA A 9 -9.58 -10.81 18.42
C ALA A 9 -8.17 -10.45 17.94
N ASN A 10 -7.20 -11.31 18.26
CA ASN A 10 -5.82 -11.22 17.80
C ASN A 10 -5.44 -12.54 17.12
N TRP A 11 -4.81 -12.45 15.94
CA TRP A 11 -4.35 -13.61 15.18
C TRP A 11 -2.82 -13.70 15.19
N ILE A 12 -2.30 -14.92 15.09
CA ILE A 12 -0.86 -15.20 14.99
C ILE A 12 -0.30 -14.44 13.78
N LEU A 13 0.59 -13.45 13.98
CA LEU A 13 1.17 -12.53 12.97
C LEU A 13 0.27 -11.35 12.55
N GLY A 14 -0.60 -10.87 13.43
CA GLY A 14 -1.26 -9.57 13.30
C GLY A 14 -2.74 -9.66 12.93
N TYR A 15 -3.41 -8.51 13.04
CA TYR A 15 -4.86 -8.34 12.84
C TYR A 15 -5.13 -7.38 11.68
N LYS A 16 -6.32 -7.47 11.08
CA LYS A 16 -6.78 -6.61 10.00
C LYS A 16 -5.71 -6.36 8.90
N THR A 17 -5.42 -5.10 8.57
CA THR A 17 -4.45 -4.70 7.53
C THR A 17 -2.99 -4.82 7.99
N ALA A 18 -2.73 -4.98 9.29
CA ALA A 18 -1.37 -5.21 9.80
C ALA A 18 -0.82 -6.56 9.32
N ARG A 19 -1.69 -7.51 8.97
CA ARG A 19 -1.28 -8.81 8.41
C ARG A 19 -0.51 -8.69 7.09
N LEU A 20 -0.80 -7.66 6.28
CA LEU A 20 -0.09 -7.43 5.01
C LEU A 20 1.40 -7.19 5.19
N VAL A 21 1.82 -6.68 6.35
CA VAL A 21 3.25 -6.48 6.68
C VAL A 21 4.05 -7.76 6.50
N PHE A 22 3.44 -8.93 6.74
CA PHE A 22 4.09 -10.23 6.59
C PHE A 22 3.67 -10.95 5.31
N SER A 23 2.39 -10.89 4.94
CA SER A 23 1.87 -11.57 3.76
C SER A 23 2.43 -11.03 2.46
N LEU A 24 2.60 -9.70 2.34
CA LEU A 24 3.12 -9.10 1.12
C LEU A 24 4.59 -9.48 0.87
N PRO A 25 5.54 -9.31 1.83
CA PRO A 25 6.92 -9.79 1.64
C PRO A 25 7.01 -11.29 1.39
N LEU A 26 6.20 -12.13 2.04
CA LEU A 26 6.18 -13.57 1.78
C LEU A 26 5.91 -13.89 0.31
N CYS A 27 4.89 -13.26 -0.28
CA CYS A 27 4.54 -13.46 -1.69
C CYS A 27 5.64 -12.96 -2.62
N ILE A 28 6.20 -11.78 -2.34
CA ILE A 28 7.27 -11.17 -3.14
C ILE A 28 8.56 -12.00 -3.07
N PHE A 29 9.01 -12.40 -1.88
CA PHE A 29 10.22 -13.20 -1.72
C PHE A 29 10.07 -14.59 -2.34
N SER A 30 8.91 -15.25 -2.17
CA SER A 30 8.63 -16.51 -2.87
C SER A 30 8.73 -16.36 -4.40
N ALA A 31 8.20 -15.27 -4.96
CA ALA A 31 8.33 -14.99 -6.39
C ALA A 31 9.78 -14.76 -6.82
N ILE A 32 10.53 -13.92 -6.10
CA ILE A 32 11.93 -13.61 -6.40
C ILE A 32 12.80 -14.87 -6.33
N SER A 33 12.65 -15.68 -5.28
CA SER A 33 13.40 -16.94 -5.14
C SER A 33 13.14 -17.90 -6.31
N ASN A 34 11.90 -17.97 -6.81
CA ASN A 34 11.57 -18.81 -7.95
C ASN A 34 12.12 -18.25 -9.27
N ILE A 35 12.08 -16.92 -9.46
CA ILE A 35 12.65 -16.28 -10.65
C ILE A 35 14.17 -16.47 -10.67
N ASN A 36 14.87 -16.24 -9.56
CA ASN A 36 16.32 -16.48 -9.46
C ASN A 36 16.68 -17.93 -9.79
N LYS A 37 15.91 -18.91 -9.27
CA LYS A 37 16.24 -20.34 -9.40
C LYS A 37 15.81 -20.95 -10.74
N TYR A 38 14.68 -20.51 -11.30
CA TYR A 38 14.05 -21.16 -12.45
C TYR A 38 13.76 -20.23 -13.62
N GLY A 39 14.11 -18.94 -13.52
CA GLY A 39 13.83 -17.91 -14.52
C GLY A 39 12.35 -17.52 -14.65
N LYS A 40 11.46 -18.05 -13.81
CA LYS A 40 10.01 -17.80 -13.89
C LYS A 40 9.28 -18.08 -12.59
N LEU A 41 8.07 -17.52 -12.45
CA LEU A 41 7.15 -17.85 -11.38
C LEU A 41 6.74 -19.34 -11.42
N LYS A 42 6.56 -19.93 -10.24
CA LYS A 42 6.21 -21.35 -10.05
C LYS A 42 4.98 -21.49 -9.16
N LEU A 43 4.48 -22.72 -9.04
CA LEU A 43 3.33 -23.05 -8.19
C LEU A 43 3.53 -22.56 -6.73
N THR A 44 4.74 -22.62 -6.20
CA THR A 44 5.07 -22.13 -4.85
C THR A 44 4.83 -20.61 -4.68
N SER A 45 4.99 -19.80 -5.72
CA SER A 45 4.63 -18.37 -5.71
C SER A 45 3.12 -18.17 -5.56
N TYR A 46 2.33 -18.96 -6.28
CA TYR A 46 0.86 -18.91 -6.21
C TYR A 46 0.31 -19.51 -4.91
N LEU A 47 0.94 -20.57 -4.37
CA LEU A 47 0.60 -21.12 -3.06
C LEU A 47 0.82 -20.07 -1.95
N ALA A 48 1.90 -19.28 -2.02
CA ALA A 48 2.12 -18.19 -1.08
C ALA A 48 1.00 -17.12 -1.13
N ILE A 49 0.49 -16.81 -2.33
CA ILE A 49 -0.66 -15.91 -2.52
C ILE A 49 -1.92 -16.51 -1.90
N ILE A 50 -2.21 -17.79 -2.17
CA ILE A 50 -3.40 -18.49 -1.65
C ILE A 50 -3.37 -18.54 -0.11
N ILE A 51 -2.25 -18.95 0.48
CA ILE A 51 -2.08 -19.00 1.94
C ILE A 51 -2.24 -17.60 2.55
N SER A 52 -1.66 -16.58 1.93
CA SER A 52 -1.79 -15.18 2.37
C SER A 52 -3.22 -14.69 2.27
N CYS A 53 -3.94 -15.05 1.21
CA CYS A 53 -5.34 -14.68 0.99
C CYS A 53 -6.24 -15.32 2.07
N ILE A 54 -6.12 -16.63 2.30
CA ILE A 54 -6.85 -17.35 3.36
C ILE A 54 -6.55 -16.71 4.73
N SER A 55 -5.29 -16.37 4.98
CA SER A 55 -4.89 -15.71 6.22
C SER A 55 -5.53 -14.33 6.37
N CYS A 56 -5.59 -13.52 5.31
CA CYS A 56 -6.19 -12.19 5.33
C CYS A 56 -7.73 -12.25 5.51
N VAL A 57 -8.40 -13.23 4.90
CA VAL A 57 -9.84 -13.48 5.08
C VAL A 57 -10.14 -13.78 6.55
N LYS A 58 -9.34 -14.63 7.20
CA LYS A 58 -9.51 -14.95 8.63
C LYS A 58 -9.35 -13.74 9.56
N THR A 59 -8.65 -12.69 9.12
CA THR A 59 -8.49 -11.43 9.88
C THR A 59 -9.58 -10.40 9.60
N GLU A 60 -10.63 -10.78 8.86
CA GLU A 60 -11.79 -9.93 8.50
C GLU A 60 -11.40 -8.61 7.80
N SER A 61 -10.25 -8.61 7.13
CA SER A 61 -9.71 -7.43 6.46
C SER A 61 -10.05 -7.44 4.99
N THR A 62 -11.14 -6.76 4.60
CA THR A 62 -11.50 -6.64 3.18
C THR A 62 -10.36 -6.05 2.36
N GLY A 63 -9.68 -5.02 2.86
CA GLY A 63 -8.57 -4.34 2.20
C GLY A 63 -7.33 -5.22 2.02
N ALA A 64 -6.96 -6.01 3.05
CA ALA A 64 -5.81 -6.91 2.94
C ALA A 64 -6.07 -8.05 1.95
N THR A 65 -7.27 -8.62 1.99
CA THR A 65 -7.66 -9.69 1.06
C THR A 65 -7.68 -9.18 -0.39
N THR A 66 -8.26 -8.00 -0.65
CA THR A 66 -8.24 -7.41 -2.00
C THR A 66 -6.82 -7.11 -2.46
N ALA A 67 -5.96 -6.57 -1.61
CA ALA A 67 -4.55 -6.33 -1.94
C ALA A 67 -3.81 -7.62 -2.37
N ILE A 68 -3.98 -8.73 -1.64
CA ILE A 68 -3.35 -10.01 -2.01
C ILE A 68 -3.94 -10.61 -3.29
N LEU A 69 -5.25 -10.48 -3.51
CA LEU A 69 -5.88 -10.92 -4.76
C LEU A 69 -5.36 -10.12 -5.96
N LEU A 70 -5.26 -8.79 -5.82
CA LEU A 70 -4.67 -7.91 -6.84
C LEU A 70 -3.21 -8.30 -7.13
N LEU A 71 -2.43 -8.62 -6.09
CA LEU A 71 -1.06 -9.12 -6.27
C LEU A 71 -1.03 -10.43 -7.09
N GLY A 72 -1.95 -11.35 -6.82
CA GLY A 72 -2.10 -12.59 -7.59
C GLY A 72 -2.42 -12.32 -9.06
N ILE A 73 -3.33 -11.38 -9.35
CA ILE A 73 -3.65 -10.95 -10.72
C ILE A 73 -2.41 -10.36 -11.40
N LEU A 74 -1.66 -9.49 -10.72
CA LEU A 74 -0.41 -8.93 -11.24
C LEU A 74 0.62 -10.02 -11.54
N PHE A 75 0.76 -11.05 -10.68
CA PHE A 75 1.67 -12.17 -10.93
C PHE A 75 1.28 -12.96 -12.18
N ILE A 76 -0.02 -13.22 -12.39
CA ILE A 76 -0.52 -13.88 -13.59
C ILE A 76 -0.19 -13.03 -14.83
N ILE A 77 -0.52 -11.73 -14.79
CA ILE A 77 -0.25 -10.80 -15.90
C ILE A 77 1.25 -10.75 -16.23
N ILE A 78 2.11 -10.62 -15.21
CA ILE A 78 3.58 -10.62 -15.38
C ILE A 78 4.06 -11.95 -15.99
N SER A 79 3.56 -13.09 -15.51
CA SER A 79 3.95 -14.41 -16.02
C SER A 79 3.61 -14.64 -17.49
N ILE A 80 2.48 -14.09 -17.95
CA ILE A 80 2.04 -14.18 -19.35
C ILE A 80 2.81 -13.18 -20.22
N SER A 81 3.08 -11.99 -19.67
CA SER A 81 3.75 -10.89 -20.39
C SER A 81 5.17 -11.22 -20.83
N TYR A 82 5.87 -12.07 -20.07
CA TYR A 82 7.25 -12.48 -20.39
C TYR A 82 7.41 -13.06 -21.79
N LYS A 83 6.36 -13.72 -22.31
CA LYS A 83 6.37 -14.29 -23.66
C LYS A 83 5.76 -13.38 -24.73
N ARG A 84 5.27 -12.19 -24.36
CA ARG A 84 4.47 -11.30 -25.21
C ARG A 84 4.98 -9.86 -25.09
N LYS A 85 5.91 -9.48 -25.98
CA LYS A 85 6.56 -8.16 -26.00
C LYS A 85 5.58 -6.97 -25.91
N VAL A 86 4.44 -7.05 -26.62
CA VAL A 86 3.41 -6.01 -26.57
C VAL A 86 2.81 -5.84 -25.16
N LEU A 87 2.46 -6.97 -24.52
CA LEU A 87 1.90 -6.95 -23.16
C LEU A 87 2.94 -6.52 -22.13
N TYR A 88 4.20 -6.92 -22.31
CA TYR A 88 5.32 -6.50 -21.48
C TYR A 88 5.52 -4.98 -21.50
N ASN A 89 5.56 -4.38 -22.70
CA ASN A 89 5.69 -2.94 -22.87
C ASN A 89 4.49 -2.18 -22.28
N PHE A 90 3.29 -2.72 -22.41
CA PHE A 90 2.09 -2.14 -21.82
C PHE A 90 2.16 -2.11 -20.29
N ILE A 91 2.59 -3.21 -19.66
CA ILE A 91 2.76 -3.28 -18.19
C ILE A 91 3.83 -2.30 -17.72
N GLN A 92 4.97 -2.20 -18.41
CA GLN A 92 6.00 -1.20 -18.10
C GLN A 92 5.46 0.24 -18.22
N GLY A 93 4.56 0.48 -19.18
CA GLY A 93 3.84 1.74 -19.32
C GLY A 93 2.96 2.05 -18.11
N ILE A 94 2.16 1.09 -17.65
CA ILE A 94 1.33 1.23 -16.43
C ILE A 94 2.21 1.41 -15.19
N PHE A 95 3.34 0.70 -15.12
CA PHE A 95 4.27 0.73 -13.99
C PHE A 95 5.19 1.96 -14.02
N ASN A 96 4.96 2.88 -14.96
CA ASN A 96 5.71 4.11 -15.04
C ASN A 96 5.33 5.07 -13.89
N PHE A 97 6.33 5.58 -13.17
CA PHE A 97 6.11 6.55 -12.09
C PHE A 97 5.35 7.80 -12.56
N LYS A 98 5.53 8.21 -13.83
CA LYS A 98 4.82 9.35 -14.44
C LYS A 98 3.32 9.11 -14.55
N VAL A 99 2.87 7.85 -14.54
CA VAL A 99 1.46 7.44 -14.56
C VAL A 99 0.98 7.17 -13.14
N ILE A 100 1.72 6.33 -12.39
CA ILE A 100 1.29 5.88 -11.06
C ILE A 100 1.16 7.04 -10.07
N ILE A 101 2.13 7.97 -10.02
CA ILE A 101 2.12 9.03 -9.00
C ILE A 101 0.91 9.97 -9.19
N PRO A 102 0.65 10.52 -10.39
CA PRO A 102 -0.54 11.36 -10.59
C PRO A 102 -1.85 10.61 -10.38
N VAL A 103 -1.98 9.37 -10.89
CA VAL A 103 -3.19 8.56 -10.70
C VAL A 103 -3.43 8.29 -9.21
N TYR A 104 -2.38 7.94 -8.49
CA TYR A 104 -2.46 7.72 -7.04
C TYR A 104 -2.87 8.98 -6.29
N ALA A 105 -2.29 10.13 -6.63
CA ALA A 105 -2.64 11.41 -6.03
C ALA A 105 -4.12 11.76 -6.27
N ILE A 106 -4.61 11.60 -7.50
CA ILE A 106 -6.02 11.82 -7.86
C ILE A 106 -6.94 10.91 -7.03
N ILE A 107 -6.61 9.62 -6.94
CA ILE A 107 -7.42 8.65 -6.17
C ILE A 107 -7.41 9.02 -4.68
N VAL A 108 -6.27 9.36 -4.10
CA VAL A 108 -6.17 9.75 -2.68
C VAL A 108 -7.01 11.00 -2.40
N VAL A 109 -6.93 12.02 -3.24
CA VAL A 109 -7.74 13.24 -3.10
C VAL A 109 -9.23 12.92 -3.23
N ALA A 110 -9.63 12.13 -4.23
CA ALA A 110 -11.03 11.72 -4.42
C ALA A 110 -11.57 10.94 -3.22
N VAL A 111 -10.74 10.09 -2.62
CA VAL A 111 -11.11 9.32 -1.41
C VAL A 111 -11.19 10.23 -0.19
N ILE A 112 -10.27 11.18 0.00
CA ILE A 112 -10.31 12.10 1.14
C ILE A 112 -11.56 12.99 1.07
N LEU A 113 -11.95 13.42 -0.13
CA LEU A 113 -13.11 14.29 -0.36
C LEU A 113 -14.42 13.50 -0.58
N ILE A 114 -14.46 12.22 -0.21
CA ILE A 114 -15.58 11.34 -0.54
C ILE A 114 -16.91 11.80 0.04
N ASP A 115 -16.89 12.46 1.19
CA ASP A 115 -18.07 13.01 1.85
C ASP A 115 -18.56 14.31 1.20
N GLN A 116 -17.69 15.02 0.47
CA GLN A 116 -18.02 16.27 -0.23
C GLN A 116 -18.61 16.04 -1.63
N VAL A 117 -18.59 14.80 -2.14
CA VAL A 117 -19.03 14.48 -3.51
C VAL A 117 -20.26 13.54 -3.48
N PRO A 118 -21.48 14.06 -3.69
CA PRO A 118 -22.72 13.29 -3.56
C PRO A 118 -22.77 12.02 -4.43
N VAL A 119 -22.22 12.09 -5.66
CA VAL A 119 -22.16 10.93 -6.58
C VAL A 119 -21.31 9.81 -5.98
N ILE A 120 -20.20 10.13 -5.31
CA ILE A 120 -19.33 9.11 -4.71
C ILE A 120 -19.99 8.56 -3.45
N GLN A 121 -20.62 9.40 -2.61
CA GLN A 121 -21.40 8.92 -1.47
C GLN A 121 -22.50 7.93 -1.90
N TYR A 122 -23.23 8.22 -2.99
CA TYR A 122 -24.25 7.32 -3.53
C TYR A 122 -23.66 5.95 -3.88
N ILE A 123 -22.50 5.90 -4.54
CA ILE A 123 -21.82 4.65 -4.89
C ILE A 123 -21.38 3.90 -3.62
N VAL A 124 -20.81 4.60 -2.64
CA VAL A 124 -20.34 3.99 -1.39
C VAL A 124 -21.48 3.35 -0.61
N VAL A 125 -22.60 4.06 -0.46
CA VAL A 125 -23.74 3.59 0.31
C VAL A 125 -24.51 2.51 -0.45
N ASN A 126 -24.87 2.76 -1.71
CA ASN A 126 -25.82 1.91 -2.43
C ASN A 126 -25.17 0.76 -3.20
N TRP A 127 -23.93 0.92 -3.68
CA TRP A 127 -23.27 -0.12 -4.46
C TRP A 127 -22.27 -0.92 -3.63
N LEU A 128 -21.53 -0.25 -2.74
CA LEU A 128 -20.54 -0.92 -1.88
C LEU A 128 -21.13 -1.38 -0.54
N GLY A 129 -22.34 -0.94 -0.19
CA GLY A 129 -22.99 -1.28 1.08
C GLY A 129 -22.18 -0.82 2.30
N LYS A 130 -21.40 0.25 2.15
CA LYS A 130 -20.56 0.81 3.20
C LYS A 130 -21.22 2.03 3.82
N ASP A 131 -20.87 2.27 5.08
CA ASP A 131 -21.25 3.50 5.76
C ASP A 131 -20.67 4.74 5.03
N ALA A 132 -21.46 5.80 4.93
CA ALA A 132 -21.11 7.04 4.21
C ALA A 132 -19.84 7.71 4.77
N THR A 133 -19.51 7.48 6.04
CA THR A 133 -18.29 7.99 6.70
C THR A 133 -17.09 7.06 6.53
N LEU A 134 -17.23 5.96 5.78
CA LEU A 134 -16.26 4.87 5.66
C LEU A 134 -15.77 4.37 7.02
N THR A 135 -16.70 4.18 7.97
CA THR A 135 -16.38 3.80 9.35
C THR A 135 -15.62 4.92 10.08
N THR A 136 -16.22 6.12 10.18
CA THR A 136 -15.71 7.31 10.89
C THR A 136 -14.45 7.95 10.31
N ARG A 137 -13.94 7.48 9.17
CA ARG A 137 -12.67 7.93 8.58
C ARG A 137 -12.73 9.37 8.07
N THR A 138 -13.87 9.80 7.53
CA THR A 138 -14.04 11.18 7.05
C THR A 138 -13.78 12.20 8.17
N TYR A 139 -14.25 11.92 9.39
CA TYR A 139 -13.97 12.74 10.58
C TYR A 139 -12.47 12.74 10.95
N ILE A 140 -11.82 11.58 10.94
CA ILE A 140 -10.38 11.47 11.20
C ILE A 140 -9.56 12.26 10.17
N TRP A 141 -9.98 12.23 8.90
CA TRP A 141 -9.29 12.94 7.83
C TRP A 141 -9.45 14.45 7.94
N ALA A 142 -10.63 14.95 8.33
CA ALA A 142 -10.82 16.37 8.64
C ALA A 142 -9.86 16.85 9.73
N LEU A 143 -9.76 16.11 10.85
CA LEU A 143 -8.79 16.42 11.91
C LEU A 143 -7.34 16.35 11.43
N CYS A 144 -6.99 15.39 10.57
CA CYS A 144 -5.66 15.34 9.96
C CYS A 144 -5.38 16.59 9.12
N ILE A 145 -6.34 17.05 8.33
CA ILE A 145 -6.21 18.24 7.48
C ILE A 145 -5.99 19.49 8.34
N GLU A 146 -6.75 19.67 9.42
CA GLU A 146 -6.56 20.77 10.38
C GLU A 146 -5.13 20.78 10.93
N LYS A 147 -4.61 19.61 11.33
CA LYS A 147 -3.24 19.47 11.84
C LYS A 147 -2.18 19.71 10.77
N ILE A 148 -2.42 19.28 9.53
CA ILE A 148 -1.53 19.58 8.41
C ILE A 148 -1.46 21.10 8.17
N ILE A 149 -2.57 21.83 8.29
CA ILE A 149 -2.61 23.29 8.13
C ILE A 149 -1.82 24.00 9.25
N GLU A 150 -1.87 23.48 10.49
CA GLU A 150 -1.11 24.01 11.64
C GLU A 150 0.41 23.82 11.48
N SER A 151 0.89 22.69 10.94
CA SER A 151 2.32 22.41 10.73
C SER A 151 2.58 21.81 9.33
N PRO A 152 2.49 22.62 8.26
CA PRO A 152 2.50 22.11 6.88
C PRO A 152 3.88 21.66 6.40
N ILE A 153 4.95 22.25 6.94
CA ILE A 153 6.31 21.98 6.47
C ILE A 153 6.91 20.75 7.14
N TRP A 154 6.81 20.68 8.47
CA TRP A 154 7.53 19.71 9.30
C TRP A 154 6.62 18.62 9.90
N GLY A 155 5.31 18.84 9.97
CA GLY A 155 4.41 17.97 10.72
C GLY A 155 4.71 17.98 12.22
N TYR A 156 4.41 16.86 12.89
CA TYR A 156 4.51 16.70 14.35
C TYR A 156 5.54 15.64 14.80
N GLY A 157 6.39 15.17 13.89
CA GLY A 157 7.37 14.11 14.15
C GLY A 157 6.76 12.71 14.11
N TYR A 158 7.45 11.72 14.69
CA TYR A 158 6.98 10.34 14.72
C TYR A 158 5.72 10.18 15.59
N ILE A 159 4.61 9.77 14.97
CA ILE A 159 3.31 9.68 15.64
C ILE A 159 3.00 8.22 16.00
N THR A 160 3.13 7.90 17.29
CA THR A 160 2.59 6.66 17.87
C THR A 160 1.06 6.73 17.95
N ASN A 161 0.40 5.60 18.19
CA ASN A 161 -1.05 5.57 18.41
C ASN A 161 -1.48 6.54 19.53
N ALA A 162 -0.78 6.51 20.67
CA ALA A 162 -1.05 7.42 21.80
C ALA A 162 -0.83 8.90 21.43
N ASN A 163 0.24 9.21 20.67
CA ASN A 163 0.48 10.56 20.19
C ASN A 163 -0.60 10.99 19.18
N PHE A 164 -1.08 10.09 18.32
CA PHE A 164 -2.13 10.38 17.36
C PHE A 164 -3.44 10.74 18.07
N VAL A 165 -3.83 9.96 19.08
CA VAL A 165 -4.99 10.25 19.94
C VAL A 165 -4.83 11.61 20.61
N LYS A 166 -3.65 11.91 21.16
CA LYS A 166 -3.37 13.19 21.83
C LYS A 166 -3.42 14.38 20.88
N ILE A 167 -2.86 14.25 19.67
CA ILE A 167 -2.82 15.32 18.67
C ILE A 167 -4.20 15.57 18.09
N THR A 168 -4.98 14.52 17.81
CA THR A 168 -6.30 14.64 17.20
C THR A 168 -7.43 14.88 18.21
N GLY A 169 -7.16 14.71 19.51
CA GLY A 169 -8.19 14.79 20.56
C GLY A 169 -9.24 13.67 20.50
N ASN A 170 -9.03 12.65 19.67
CA ASN A 170 -9.99 11.57 19.43
C ASN A 170 -9.49 10.26 20.05
N GLY A 171 -10.09 9.87 21.19
CA GLY A 171 -9.76 8.66 21.95
C GLY A 171 -9.95 7.34 21.20
N PHE A 172 -10.65 7.36 20.06
CA PHE A 172 -10.95 6.18 19.25
C PHE A 172 -10.19 6.13 17.92
N ALA A 173 -9.44 7.19 17.59
CA ALA A 173 -8.65 7.26 16.36
C ALA A 173 -7.16 7.10 16.70
N GLY A 174 -6.60 5.91 16.48
CA GLY A 174 -5.18 5.64 16.72
C GLY A 174 -4.27 5.91 15.51
N THR A 175 -4.84 6.12 14.32
CA THR A 175 -4.09 6.37 13.08
C THR A 175 -4.95 7.13 12.07
N ALA A 176 -4.34 7.74 11.04
CA ALA A 176 -5.08 8.42 9.98
C ALA A 176 -5.80 7.47 9.01
N HIS A 177 -5.54 6.15 9.06
CA HIS A 177 -6.05 5.17 8.10
C HIS A 177 -5.84 5.54 6.62
N ASN A 178 -4.84 6.39 6.35
CA ASN A 178 -4.43 6.81 5.03
C ASN A 178 -2.94 7.16 5.10
N MET A 179 -2.17 6.61 4.17
CA MET A 179 -0.72 6.75 4.15
C MET A 179 -0.27 8.18 3.90
N ILE A 180 -0.88 8.89 2.95
CA ILE A 180 -0.50 10.27 2.61
C ILE A 180 -0.80 11.21 3.77
N LEU A 181 -1.99 11.10 4.37
CA LEU A 181 -2.31 11.87 5.58
C LEU A 181 -1.35 11.53 6.73
N SER A 182 -0.99 10.26 6.91
CA SER A 182 -0.03 9.87 7.95
C SER A 182 1.35 10.51 7.73
N ILE A 183 1.84 10.55 6.49
CA ILE A 183 3.11 11.21 6.13
C ILE A 183 3.01 12.70 6.39
N LEU A 184 1.95 13.36 5.92
CA LEU A 184 1.79 14.81 6.05
C LEU A 184 1.65 15.25 7.51
N VAL A 185 0.86 14.55 8.33
CA VAL A 185 0.76 14.89 9.76
C VAL A 185 2.10 14.61 10.46
N SER A 186 2.82 13.54 10.11
CA SER A 186 4.08 13.19 10.79
C SER A 186 5.28 14.06 10.36
N ALA A 187 5.44 14.32 9.07
CA ALA A 187 6.66 14.87 8.49
C ALA A 187 6.41 16.04 7.51
N GLY A 188 5.16 16.51 7.40
CA GLY A 188 4.77 17.60 6.53
C GLY A 188 5.04 17.36 5.05
N ILE A 189 5.05 18.44 4.28
CA ILE A 189 5.33 18.40 2.83
C ILE A 189 6.74 17.90 2.53
N ILE A 190 7.71 18.15 3.42
CA ILE A 190 9.09 17.68 3.25
C ILE A 190 9.14 16.16 3.25
N GLY A 191 8.46 15.51 4.21
CA GLY A 191 8.36 14.05 4.25
C GLY A 191 7.67 13.48 3.01
N LEU A 192 6.63 14.15 2.50
CA LEU A 192 5.94 13.73 1.28
C LEU A 192 6.86 13.84 0.05
N ILE A 193 7.61 14.92 -0.09
CA ILE A 193 8.58 15.11 -1.18
C ILE A 193 9.65 14.02 -1.14
N ILE A 194 10.19 13.70 0.04
CA ILE A 194 11.17 12.63 0.20
C ILE A 194 10.57 11.28 -0.22
N TYR A 195 9.35 10.97 0.23
CA TYR A 195 8.67 9.72 -0.13
C TYR A 195 8.43 9.61 -1.65
N ILE A 196 8.00 10.69 -2.29
CA ILE A 196 7.84 10.76 -3.75
C ILE A 196 9.19 10.57 -4.44
N ALA A 197 10.26 11.22 -3.95
CA ALA A 197 11.60 11.08 -4.51
C ALA A 197 12.11 9.63 -4.43
N ILE A 198 11.84 8.92 -3.33
CA ILE A 198 12.14 7.50 -3.18
C ILE A 198 11.41 6.70 -4.27
N ILE A 199 10.09 6.87 -4.44
CA ILE A 199 9.31 6.18 -5.47
C ILE A 199 9.87 6.47 -6.88
N ILE A 200 10.14 7.73 -7.21
CA ILE A 200 10.67 8.11 -8.52
C ILE A 200 12.05 7.48 -8.76
N SER A 201 12.95 7.56 -7.78
CA SER A 201 14.29 6.98 -7.88
C SER A 201 14.23 5.45 -8.11
N THR A 202 13.25 4.80 -7.49
CA THR A 202 13.04 3.35 -7.54
C THR A 202 12.26 2.91 -8.78
N MET A 203 11.43 3.73 -9.40
CA MET A 203 10.61 3.30 -10.55
C MET A 203 11.11 3.85 -11.90
N ARG A 204 11.86 4.96 -11.92
CA ARG A 204 12.35 5.59 -13.17
C ARG A 204 13.17 4.67 -14.08
N LYS A 205 13.91 3.72 -13.52
CA LYS A 205 14.86 2.86 -14.26
C LYS A 205 14.35 1.46 -14.57
N VAL A 206 13.10 1.14 -14.20
CA VAL A 206 12.50 -0.20 -14.43
C VAL A 206 12.12 -0.40 -15.91
N ASN A 207 11.84 0.68 -16.64
CA ASN A 207 11.37 0.66 -18.03
C ASN A 207 12.47 0.54 -19.10
N LEU A 208 13.69 0.13 -18.73
CA LEU A 208 14.85 0.16 -19.63
C LEU A 208 15.42 -1.23 -19.97
N ARG A 209 14.80 -2.32 -19.50
CA ARG A 209 15.35 -3.68 -19.64
C ARG A 209 14.28 -4.66 -20.12
N GLU A 210 14.66 -5.60 -20.99
CA GLU A 210 13.77 -6.66 -21.50
C GLU A 210 13.63 -7.84 -20.50
N ASP A 211 14.57 -8.00 -19.56
CA ASP A 211 14.56 -9.06 -18.52
C ASP A 211 14.31 -8.56 -17.09
N ALA A 212 13.46 -7.53 -16.94
CA ALA A 212 13.19 -6.89 -15.64
C ALA A 212 12.15 -7.65 -14.76
N ALA A 213 12.10 -8.98 -14.81
CA ALA A 213 11.04 -9.76 -14.15
C ALA A 213 11.02 -9.57 -12.62
N ILE A 214 12.20 -9.50 -11.99
CA ILE A 214 12.35 -9.27 -10.55
C ILE A 214 11.92 -7.85 -10.20
N GLU A 215 12.35 -6.86 -10.98
CA GLU A 215 11.99 -5.46 -10.79
C GLU A 215 10.48 -5.24 -10.97
N LEU A 216 9.82 -5.91 -11.92
CA LEU A 216 8.37 -5.87 -12.08
C LEU A 216 7.64 -6.47 -10.88
N ILE A 217 8.14 -7.58 -10.31
CA ILE A 217 7.59 -8.17 -9.09
C ILE A 217 7.74 -7.22 -7.90
N LEU A 218 8.91 -6.60 -7.74
CA LEU A 218 9.15 -5.61 -6.68
C LEU A 218 8.28 -4.36 -6.86
N CYS A 219 8.10 -3.89 -8.10
CA CYS A 219 7.17 -2.80 -8.42
C CYS A 219 5.71 -3.17 -8.13
N ALA A 220 5.31 -4.42 -8.38
CA ALA A 220 4.00 -4.91 -7.96
C ALA A 220 3.83 -4.81 -6.44
N GLY A 221 4.88 -5.11 -5.66
CA GLY A 221 4.90 -4.88 -4.21
C GLY A 221 4.65 -3.41 -3.83
N ILE A 222 5.34 -2.47 -4.49
CA ILE A 222 5.15 -1.03 -4.29
C ILE A 222 3.73 -0.59 -4.66
N ILE A 223 3.18 -1.08 -5.78
CA ILE A 223 1.80 -0.78 -6.21
C ILE A 223 0.79 -1.27 -5.18
N ILE A 224 0.97 -2.47 -4.62
CA ILE A 224 0.10 -2.99 -3.56
C ILE A 224 0.23 -2.16 -2.28
N GLN A 225 1.43 -1.68 -1.95
CA GLN A 225 1.64 -0.77 -0.82
C GLN A 225 0.90 0.57 -1.03
N LEU A 226 0.97 1.15 -2.23
CA LEU A 226 0.22 2.37 -2.57
C LEU A 226 -1.29 2.11 -2.49
N PHE A 227 -1.78 1.02 -3.10
CA PHE A 227 -3.18 0.64 -3.09
C PHE A 227 -3.75 0.51 -1.67
N ILE A 228 -3.09 -0.24 -0.79
CA ILE A 228 -3.55 -0.34 0.61
C ILE A 228 -3.37 0.99 1.35
N GLY A 229 -2.35 1.78 0.97
CA GLY A 229 -2.09 3.12 1.50
C GLY A 229 -3.25 4.10 1.38
N ILE A 230 -4.19 3.86 0.45
CA ILE A 230 -5.43 4.66 0.33
C ILE A 230 -6.31 4.53 1.58
N SER A 231 -6.30 3.36 2.21
CA SER A 231 -7.25 2.97 3.27
C SER A 231 -6.60 2.45 4.55
N SER A 232 -5.26 2.49 4.61
CA SER A 232 -4.45 2.06 5.75
C SER A 232 -3.14 2.84 5.79
N SER A 233 -2.60 3.01 6.99
CA SER A 233 -1.24 3.51 7.23
C SER A 233 -0.29 2.41 7.73
N SER A 234 -0.75 1.15 7.76
CA SER A 234 -0.02 0.03 8.37
C SER A 234 1.34 -0.28 7.74
N LEU A 235 1.56 0.07 6.47
CA LEU A 235 2.81 -0.23 5.78
C LEU A 235 3.84 0.91 5.83
N ILE A 236 3.45 2.18 5.89
CA ILE A 236 4.40 3.29 5.67
C ILE A 236 5.48 3.42 6.75
N PHE A 237 5.20 3.01 7.98
CA PHE A 237 6.14 3.08 9.11
C PHE A 237 6.67 1.71 9.55
N CYS A 238 6.56 0.69 8.69
CA CYS A 238 7.10 -0.63 8.96
C CYS A 238 8.38 -0.88 8.15
N SER A 239 9.40 -1.49 8.77
CA SER A 239 10.67 -1.82 8.10
C SER A 239 10.50 -2.70 6.85
N PHE A 240 9.45 -3.52 6.79
CA PHE A 240 9.18 -4.39 5.64
C PHE A 240 8.62 -3.68 4.41
N SER A 241 8.17 -2.42 4.51
CA SER A 241 7.66 -1.69 3.35
C SER A 241 8.76 -1.12 2.47
N PHE A 242 9.88 -0.72 3.08
CA PHE A 242 11.03 -0.20 2.35
C PHE A 242 11.87 -1.29 1.69
N VAL A 243 11.71 -2.55 2.10
CA VAL A 243 12.47 -3.70 1.58
C VAL A 243 12.36 -3.84 0.06
N PHE A 244 11.22 -3.46 -0.54
CA PHE A 244 11.04 -3.54 -1.99
C PHE A 244 11.87 -2.48 -2.72
N TYR A 245 11.99 -1.29 -2.14
CA TYR A 245 12.79 -0.20 -2.69
C TYR A 245 14.28 -0.54 -2.61
N ASP A 246 14.71 -1.07 -1.47
CA ASP A 246 16.09 -1.49 -1.23
C ASP A 246 16.50 -2.63 -2.16
N LEU A 247 15.65 -3.66 -2.30
CA LEU A 247 15.93 -4.77 -3.21
C LEU A 247 16.01 -4.32 -4.66
N ILE A 248 15.14 -3.41 -5.11
CA ILE A 248 15.28 -2.83 -6.45
C ILE A 248 16.64 -2.15 -6.59
N SER A 249 17.11 -1.42 -5.57
CA SER A 249 18.45 -0.81 -5.59
C SER A 249 19.58 -1.84 -5.67
N ILE A 250 19.49 -2.96 -4.93
CA ILE A 250 20.51 -4.02 -4.93
C ILE A 250 20.54 -4.77 -6.26
N TYR A 251 19.38 -5.15 -6.79
CA TYR A 251 19.30 -5.82 -8.09
C TYR A 251 19.79 -4.94 -9.24
N ARG A 252 19.84 -3.62 -9.03
CA ARG A 252 20.50 -2.69 -9.96
C ARG A 252 22.00 -2.67 -9.85
N SER A 253 22.58 -2.76 -8.65
CA SER A 253 24.03 -2.60 -8.43
C SER A 253 24.85 -3.82 -8.84
N ASN A 254 24.21 -4.99 -8.96
CA ASN A 254 24.87 -6.26 -9.30
C ASN A 254 24.96 -6.53 -10.82
N ILE A 255 24.75 -5.50 -11.66
CA ILE A 255 24.79 -5.54 -13.13
C ILE A 255 25.52 -4.28 -13.62
#